data_AF-A0A837G6D3-F1
#
_entry.id   AF-A0A837G6D3-F1
#
_cell.length_a   1.000
_cell.length_b   1.000
_cell.length_c   1.000
_cell.angle_alpha   90.00
_cell.angle_beta   90.00
_cell.angle_gamma   90.00
#
_symmetry.space_group_name_H-M   'P 1'
#
loop_
_entity.id
_entity.type
_entity.pdbx_description
1 polymer ?
#
loop_
_entity_poly.entity_id
_entity_poly.type
_entity_poly.pdbx_seq_one_letter_code
_entity_poly.pdbx_strand_id
1 'polypeptide(L)'
;MWYMELHEYYKLKIRVAEILVEEGYKEVKPDTDIDYCGSIHSIYASSDSRFMIQWDGEERFGSVEIWEGDSWKMLEPIVPEGSAQIFDNNLAALCLNVESHLGPTT
;
A
#
# COMPACT_ATOMS: atom_id res chain seq x y z
N MET A 1 13.73 18.31 -3.19
CA MET A 1 12.37 18.16 -3.73
C MET A 1 11.68 16.88 -3.25
N TRP A 2 12.40 15.99 -2.53
CA TRP A 2 11.91 14.76 -1.88
C TRP A 2 10.74 14.89 -0.88
N TYR A 3 10.42 16.10 -0.41
CA TYR A 3 9.43 16.31 0.66
C TYR A 3 7.98 16.15 0.18
N MET A 4 7.72 16.26 -1.13
CA MET A 4 6.37 16.11 -1.69
C MET A 4 6.01 14.64 -1.97
N GLU A 5 6.96 13.82 -2.43
CA GLU A 5 6.74 12.42 -2.81
C GLU A 5 6.38 11.54 -1.59
N LEU A 6 7.02 11.76 -0.44
CA LEU A 6 6.67 11.12 0.84
C LEU A 6 5.22 11.37 1.25
N HIS A 7 4.63 12.51 0.89
CA HIS A 7 3.28 12.86 1.32
C HIS A 7 2.22 11.95 0.67
N GLU A 8 2.43 11.53 -0.57
CA GLU A 8 1.52 10.63 -1.30
C GLU A 8 1.64 9.20 -0.79
N TYR A 9 2.88 8.73 -0.54
CA TYR A 9 3.11 7.45 0.15
C TYR A 9 2.37 7.40 1.48
N TYR A 10 2.51 8.42 2.34
CA TYR A 10 1.88 8.39 3.66
C TYR A 10 0.36 8.46 3.61
N LYS A 11 -0.23 9.18 2.65
CA LYS A 11 -1.70 9.14 2.44
C LYS A 11 -2.18 7.73 2.12
N LEU A 12 -1.49 7.06 1.20
CA LEU A 12 -1.82 5.70 0.81
C LEU A 12 -1.61 4.75 2.00
N LYS A 13 -0.43 4.80 2.63
CA LYS A 13 -0.07 3.94 3.76
C LYS A 13 -1.06 4.06 4.90
N ILE A 14 -1.42 5.27 5.32
CA ILE A 14 -2.36 5.47 6.44
C ILE A 14 -3.67 4.75 6.16
N ARG A 15 -4.26 4.97 4.98
CA ARG A 15 -5.58 4.41 4.63
C ARG A 15 -5.56 2.89 4.53
N VAL A 16 -4.52 2.32 3.95
CA VAL A 16 -4.39 0.86 3.83
C VAL A 16 -4.02 0.23 5.18
N ALA A 17 -3.14 0.86 5.96
CA ALA A 17 -2.73 0.37 7.27
C ALA A 17 -3.87 0.37 8.29
N GLU A 18 -4.77 1.37 8.26
CA GLU A 18 -5.98 1.39 9.09
C GLU A 18 -6.81 0.11 8.89
N ILE A 19 -7.13 -0.22 7.63
CA ILE A 19 -7.89 -1.43 7.27
C ILE A 19 -7.17 -2.70 7.76
N LEU A 20 -5.86 -2.80 7.47
CA LEU A 20 -5.08 -3.98 7.84
C LEU A 20 -4.99 -4.17 9.36
N VAL A 21 -4.80 -3.08 10.11
CA VAL A 21 -4.71 -3.13 11.58
C VAL A 21 -6.06 -3.48 12.20
N GLU A 22 -7.18 -2.99 11.65
CA GLU A 22 -8.54 -3.37 12.08
C GLU A 22 -8.77 -4.88 11.92
N GLU A 23 -8.25 -5.49 10.85
CA GLU A 23 -8.26 -6.94 10.61
C GLU A 23 -7.13 -7.71 11.32
N GLY A 24 -6.41 -7.06 12.24
CA GLY A 24 -5.43 -7.71 13.12
C GLY A 24 -4.04 -7.93 12.50
N TYR A 25 -3.77 -7.37 11.32
CA TYR A 25 -2.41 -7.36 10.76
C TYR A 25 -1.51 -6.43 11.55
N LYS A 26 -0.23 -6.80 11.63
CA LYS A 26 0.80 -6.01 12.31
C LYS A 26 1.86 -5.57 11.31
N GLU A 27 2.37 -4.37 11.46
CA GLU A 27 3.55 -3.92 10.73
C GLU A 27 4.75 -4.77 11.19
N VAL A 28 5.22 -5.65 10.31
CA VAL A 28 6.36 -6.55 10.56
C VAL A 28 7.64 -6.06 9.90
N LYS A 29 7.51 -5.20 8.88
CA LYS A 29 8.60 -4.43 8.30
C LYS A 29 8.16 -2.97 8.25
N PRO A 30 8.77 -2.06 9.03
CA PRO A 30 8.49 -0.64 8.93
C PRO A 30 8.98 -0.09 7.59
N ASP A 31 8.72 1.19 7.36
CA ASP A 31 9.22 1.93 6.22
C ASP A 31 10.71 1.66 5.98
N THR A 32 11.06 1.30 4.75
CA THR A 32 12.46 1.28 4.33
C THR A 32 13.02 2.69 4.26
N ASP A 33 14.35 2.79 4.23
CA ASP A 33 14.99 3.98 3.69
C ASP A 33 14.50 4.20 2.26
N ILE A 34 14.41 5.48 1.89
CA ILE A 34 14.08 5.89 0.53
C ILE A 34 15.29 5.57 -0.35
N ASP A 35 15.06 4.82 -1.43
CA ASP A 35 16.14 4.49 -2.35
C ASP A 35 16.49 5.67 -3.28
N TYR A 36 17.44 5.46 -4.20
CA TYR A 36 17.89 6.50 -5.12
C TYR A 36 16.82 6.95 -6.14
N CYS A 37 15.77 6.14 -6.34
CA CYS A 37 14.63 6.44 -7.19
C CYS A 37 13.50 7.15 -6.42
N GLY A 38 13.56 7.22 -5.09
CA GLY A 38 12.46 7.75 -4.29
C GLY A 38 11.47 6.68 -3.83
N SER A 39 11.78 5.40 -4.01
CA SER A 39 10.89 4.31 -3.67
C SER A 39 10.99 3.95 -2.19
N ILE A 40 9.86 3.58 -1.60
CA ILE A 40 9.71 3.27 -0.17
C ILE A 40 8.63 2.20 0.00
N HIS A 41 8.82 1.29 0.96
CA HIS A 41 7.79 0.29 1.25
C HIS A 41 7.77 -0.17 2.71
N SER A 42 6.63 -0.70 3.14
CA SER A 42 6.42 -1.37 4.43
C SER A 42 5.63 -2.67 4.25
N ILE A 43 5.69 -3.58 5.23
CA ILE A 43 5.01 -4.88 5.17
C ILE A 43 4.19 -5.11 6.44
N TYR A 44 2.93 -5.49 6.22
CA TYR A 44 1.97 -5.88 7.24
C TYR A 44 1.70 -7.38 7.11
N ALA A 45 1.57 -8.09 8.24
CA ALA A 45 1.33 -9.52 8.23
C ALA A 45 0.38 -9.96 9.34
N SER A 46 -0.41 -11.00 9.03
CA SER A 46 -1.23 -11.77 9.98
C SER A 46 -1.12 -13.24 9.59
N SER A 47 -0.74 -14.10 10.55
CA SER A 47 -0.44 -15.54 10.37
C SER A 47 0.21 -15.89 9.03
N ASP A 48 -0.61 -16.18 8.01
CA ASP A 48 -0.24 -16.74 6.71
C ASP A 48 -0.30 -15.70 5.57
N SER A 49 -0.86 -14.52 5.80
CA SER A 49 -1.06 -13.47 4.79
C SER A 49 -0.16 -12.27 5.03
N ARG A 50 0.30 -11.64 3.94
CA ARG A 50 1.13 -10.43 3.99
C ARG A 50 0.69 -9.44 2.94
N PHE A 51 0.73 -8.17 3.30
CA PHE A 51 0.52 -7.04 2.40
C PHE A 51 1.77 -6.16 2.40
N MET A 52 2.29 -5.85 1.22
CA MET A 52 3.33 -4.86 1.03
C MET A 52 2.66 -3.58 0.53
N ILE A 53 2.92 -2.47 1.22
CA ILE A 53 2.48 -1.14 0.83
C ILE A 53 3.71 -0.41 0.29
N GLN A 54 3.66 0.04 -0.96
CA GLN A 54 4.82 0.67 -1.60
C GLN A 54 4.46 1.94 -2.36
N TRP A 55 5.49 2.78 -2.53
CA TRP A 55 5.54 3.85 -3.50
C TRP A 55 6.74 3.63 -4.40
N ASP A 56 6.50 3.65 -5.71
CA ASP A 56 7.53 3.66 -6.74
C ASP A 56 7.83 5.11 -7.10
N GLY A 57 9.03 5.58 -6.74
CA GLY A 57 9.45 6.95 -7.03
C GLY A 57 9.87 7.18 -8.48
N GLU A 58 10.28 6.13 -9.21
CA GLU A 58 10.65 6.23 -10.63
C GLU A 58 9.40 6.32 -11.51
N GLU A 59 8.43 5.44 -11.26
CA GLU A 59 7.16 5.39 -12.01
C GLU A 59 6.07 6.29 -11.43
N ARG A 60 6.30 6.86 -10.24
CA ARG A 60 5.45 7.86 -9.56
C ARG A 60 4.04 7.33 -9.27
N PHE A 61 3.95 6.19 -8.61
CA PHE A 61 2.68 5.67 -8.09
C PHE A 61 2.86 4.86 -6.82
N GLY A 62 1.78 4.71 -6.08
CA GLY A 62 1.69 3.78 -4.96
C GLY A 62 0.86 2.55 -5.27
N SER A 63 1.19 1.43 -4.66
CA SER A 63 0.48 0.17 -4.85
C SER A 63 0.50 -0.69 -3.59
N VAL A 64 -0.33 -1.72 -3.61
CA VAL A 64 -0.34 -2.77 -2.59
C VAL A 64 -0.12 -4.10 -3.29
N GLU A 65 0.77 -4.92 -2.74
CA GLU A 65 0.96 -6.30 -3.17
C GLU A 65 0.57 -7.25 -2.05
N ILE A 66 -0.07 -8.37 -2.41
CA ILE A 66 -0.41 -9.45 -1.47
C ILE A 66 0.52 -10.64 -1.71
N TRP A 67 0.97 -11.29 -0.63
CA TRP A 67 1.69 -12.57 -0.71
C TRP A 67 0.69 -13.72 -0.74
N GLU A 68 0.55 -14.37 -1.89
CA GLU A 68 -0.33 -15.53 -2.07
C GLU A 68 0.36 -16.60 -2.91
N GLY A 69 0.34 -17.85 -2.42
CA GLY A 69 0.80 -19.00 -3.21
C GLY A 69 2.28 -18.90 -3.62
N ASP A 70 3.13 -18.46 -2.69
CA ASP A 70 4.58 -18.26 -2.85
C ASP A 70 5.02 -17.16 -3.84
N SER A 71 4.12 -16.21 -4.17
CA SER A 71 4.49 -15.02 -4.93
C SER A 71 3.78 -13.76 -4.44
N TRP A 72 4.41 -12.61 -4.70
CA TRP A 72 3.76 -11.33 -4.57
C TRP A 72 2.89 -11.06 -5.81
N LYS A 73 1.67 -10.58 -5.58
CA LYS A 73 0.76 -10.15 -6.63
C LYS A 73 0.31 -8.73 -6.34
N MET A 74 0.50 -7.84 -7.31
CA MET A 74 0.01 -6.47 -7.21
C MET A 74 -1.51 -6.43 -7.30
N LEU A 75 -2.13 -5.67 -6.40
CA LEU A 75 -3.55 -5.37 -6.42
C LEU A 75 -3.81 -4.15 -7.30
N GLU A 76 -4.86 -4.22 -8.11
CA GLU A 76 -5.34 -3.09 -8.89
C GLU A 76 -6.45 -2.31 -8.15
N PRO A 77 -6.56 -0.99 -8.34
CA PRO A 77 -5.69 -0.16 -9.16
C PRO A 77 -4.42 0.29 -8.42
N ILE A 78 -3.40 0.69 -9.18
CA ILE A 78 -2.33 1.55 -8.65
C ILE A 78 -2.87 2.96 -8.37
N VAL A 79 -2.22 3.69 -7.47
CA VAL A 79 -2.54 5.07 -7.11
C VAL A 79 -1.46 5.99 -7.71
N PRO A 80 -1.66 6.55 -8.91
CA PRO A 80 -0.66 7.38 -9.54
C PRO A 80 -0.53 8.71 -8.82
N GLU A 81 0.67 9.28 -8.86
CA GLU A 81 0.85 10.70 -8.63
C GLU A 81 0.03 11.48 -9.66
N GLY A 82 -0.71 12.48 -9.19
CA GLY A 82 -1.58 13.24 -10.08
C GLY A 82 -2.50 14.20 -9.35
N SER A 83 -3.59 14.56 -10.01
CA SER A 83 -4.61 15.39 -9.38
C SER A 83 -5.18 14.69 -8.15
N ALA A 84 -5.48 15.45 -7.11
CA ALA A 84 -6.08 14.93 -5.88
C ALA A 84 -7.32 14.05 -6.15
N GLN A 85 -8.15 14.41 -7.13
CA GLN A 85 -9.34 13.62 -7.49
C GLN A 85 -9.00 12.23 -8.02
N ILE A 86 -7.98 12.10 -8.88
CA ILE A 86 -7.56 10.80 -9.43
C ILE A 86 -6.91 9.97 -8.34
N PHE A 87 -6.04 10.60 -7.53
CA PHE A 87 -5.40 9.96 -6.39
C PHE A 87 -6.43 9.40 -5.42
N ASP A 88 -7.38 10.21 -4.96
CA ASP A 88 -8.39 9.83 -3.98
C ASP A 88 -9.33 8.74 -4.52
N ASN A 89 -9.71 8.80 -5.81
CA ASN A 89 -10.55 7.79 -6.44
C ASN A 89 -9.84 6.43 -6.52
N ASN A 90 -8.59 6.41 -6.96
CA ASN A 90 -7.83 5.17 -7.06
C ASN A 90 -7.48 4.62 -5.69
N LEU A 91 -7.15 5.47 -4.71
CA LEU A 91 -6.92 5.05 -3.33
C LEU A 91 -8.17 4.41 -2.73
N ALA A 92 -9.35 5.01 -2.93
CA ALA A 92 -10.60 4.43 -2.45
C ALA A 92 -10.89 3.06 -3.11
N ALA A 93 -10.66 2.93 -4.42
CA ALA A 93 -10.84 1.65 -5.12
C ALA A 93 -9.82 0.59 -4.67
N LEU A 94 -8.57 0.99 -4.42
CA LEU A 94 -7.53 0.10 -3.91
C LEU A 94 -7.87 -0.39 -2.49
N CYS A 95 -8.37 0.49 -1.60
CA CYS A 95 -8.87 0.11 -0.28
C CYS A 95 -9.97 -0.95 -0.36
N LEU A 96 -10.97 -0.78 -1.24
CA LEU A 96 -12.03 -1.77 -1.44
C LEU A 96 -11.47 -3.12 -1.91
N ASN A 97 -10.45 -3.10 -2.78
CA ASN A 97 -9.82 -4.34 -3.24
C ASN A 97 -9.02 -5.02 -2.11
N VAL A 98 -8.29 -4.25 -1.30
CA VAL A 98 -7.61 -4.77 -0.10
C VAL A 98 -8.62 -5.44 0.83
N GLU A 99 -9.73 -4.77 1.18
CA GLU A 99 -10.80 -5.32 2.02
C GLU A 99 -11.34 -6.65 1.48
N SER A 100 -11.53 -6.78 0.16
CA SER A 100 -12.02 -8.02 -0.45
C SER A 100 -11.10 -9.23 -0.25
N HIS A 101 -9.81 -9.00 0.04
CA HIS A 101 -8.80 -10.04 0.29
C HIS A 101 -8.61 -10.38 1.77
N LEU A 102 -9.29 -9.69 2.70
CA LEU A 102 -9.14 -9.94 4.14
C LEU A 102 -10.06 -11.07 4.66
N GLY A 103 -10.96 -11.57 3.82
CA GLY A 103 -11.92 -12.60 4.17
C GLY A 103 -13.12 -12.05 4.94
N PRO A 104 -14.19 -12.85 5.18
CA PRO A 104 -15.36 -12.37 5.90
C PRO A 104 -15.04 -12.15 7.38
N THR A 105 -15.20 -10.90 7.85
CA THR A 105 -15.32 -10.57 9.28
C THR A 105 -16.42 -11.44 9.89
N THR A 106 -16.05 -12.32 10.83
CA THR A 106 -16.94 -13.31 11.45
C THR A 106 -17.79 -12.71 12.57
#